data_AF-A0A6I2WF65-F1
#
_entry.id   AF-A0A6I2WF65-F1
#
_cell.length_a   1.000
_cell.length_b   1.000
_cell.length_c   1.000
_cell.angle_alpha   90.00
_cell.angle_beta   90.00
_cell.angle_gamma   90.00
#
_symmetry.space_group_name_H-M   'P 1'
#
loop_
_entity.id
_entity.type
_entity.pdbx_description
1 polymer ?
#
loop_
_entity_poly.entity_id
_entity_poly.type
_entity_poly.pdbx_seq_one_letter_code
_entity_poly.pdbx_strand_id
1 'polypeptide(L)'
;MTNSSTERDLLRGALIPSLAVGVIAIIVSSATQGSSGFMGALLAQLVVVMYFAVHIGVSKISRNLDPMSTMALALFSYFAKFILLGAFLYVLTRMTSRETIDRGAFGITAITLTFTWLGGEIRSYLKLKLHLPLPTQKG
;
A
#
# COMPACT_ATOMS: atom_id res chain seq x y z
N MET A 1 27.21 -0.67 -3.97
CA MET A 1 26.17 -0.33 -4.97
C MET A 1 24.96 -1.26 -4.79
N THR A 2 24.02 -1.01 -3.86
CA THR A 2 22.89 -1.98 -3.65
C THR A 2 21.62 -1.46 -2.94
N ASN A 3 21.56 -0.25 -2.37
CA ASN A 3 20.34 0.15 -1.62
C ASN A 3 19.09 0.29 -2.51
N SER A 4 19.25 0.76 -3.74
CA SER A 4 18.13 0.99 -4.65
C SER A 4 17.56 -0.29 -5.26
N SER A 5 18.35 -1.37 -5.40
CA SER A 5 17.83 -2.66 -5.88
C SER A 5 16.99 -3.33 -4.80
N THR A 6 17.47 -3.35 -3.56
CA THR A 6 16.77 -3.93 -2.41
C THR A 6 15.43 -3.23 -2.15
N GLU A 7 15.42 -1.90 -2.15
CA GLU A 7 14.19 -1.11 -1.99
C GLU A 7 13.17 -1.40 -3.11
N ARG A 8 13.64 -1.51 -4.36
CA ARG A 8 12.78 -1.87 -5.49
C ARG A 8 12.22 -3.29 -5.38
N ASP A 9 12.97 -4.24 -4.85
CA ASP A 9 12.50 -5.61 -4.67
C ASP A 9 11.45 -5.71 -3.55
N LEU A 10 11.65 -4.98 -2.45
CA LEU A 10 10.64 -4.82 -1.39
C LEU A 10 9.36 -4.20 -1.93
N LEU A 11 9.48 -3.07 -2.65
CA LEU A 11 8.34 -2.38 -3.26
C LEU A 11 7.61 -3.25 -4.28
N ARG A 12 8.31 -4.01 -5.13
CA ARG A 12 7.68 -4.91 -6.10
C ARG A 12 6.96 -6.07 -5.43
N GLY A 13 7.59 -6.67 -4.42
CA GLY A 13 7.00 -7.77 -3.68
C GLY A 13 5.80 -7.37 -2.82
N ALA A 14 5.65 -6.08 -2.53
CA ALA A 14 4.48 -5.46 -1.96
C ALA A 14 3.41 -5.09 -3.01
N LEU A 15 3.80 -4.29 -4.01
CA LEU A 15 2.89 -3.66 -4.97
C LEU A 15 2.21 -4.66 -5.91
N ILE A 16 2.96 -5.61 -6.47
CA ILE A 16 2.44 -6.58 -7.45
C ILE A 16 1.32 -7.44 -6.85
N PRO A 17 1.50 -8.11 -5.69
CA PRO A 17 0.41 -8.92 -5.12
C PRO A 17 -0.78 -8.07 -4.70
N SER A 18 -0.57 -6.84 -4.19
CA SER A 18 -1.67 -5.93 -3.88
C SER A 18 -2.48 -5.56 -5.11
N LEU A 19 -1.84 -5.26 -6.24
CA LEU A 19 -2.56 -4.98 -7.48
C LEU A 19 -3.35 -6.21 -7.96
N ALA A 20 -2.75 -7.40 -7.90
CA ALA A 20 -3.42 -8.64 -8.30
C ALA A 20 -4.65 -8.94 -7.42
N VAL A 21 -4.51 -8.85 -6.09
CA VAL A 21 -5.61 -9.06 -5.16
C VAL A 21 -6.68 -7.96 -5.30
N GLY A 22 -6.29 -6.73 -5.60
CA GLY A 22 -7.21 -5.64 -5.88
C GLY A 22 -8.11 -5.92 -7.08
N VAL A 23 -7.54 -6.41 -8.18
CA VAL A 23 -8.31 -6.81 -9.36
C VAL A 23 -9.28 -7.95 -9.01
N ILE A 24 -8.82 -8.95 -8.26
CA ILE A 24 -9.68 -10.06 -7.81
C ILE A 24 -10.82 -9.54 -6.93
N ALA A 25 -10.52 -8.66 -5.97
CA ALA A 25 -11.52 -8.09 -5.07
C ALA A 25 -12.57 -7.25 -5.82
N ILE A 26 -12.15 -6.50 -6.85
CA ILE A 26 -13.07 -5.78 -7.74
C ILE A 26 -14.00 -6.75 -8.46
N ILE A 27 -13.46 -7.82 -9.06
CA ILE A 27 -14.26 -8.83 -9.78
C ILE A 27 -15.27 -9.50 -8.83
N VAL A 28 -14.82 -9.96 -7.65
CA VAL A 28 -15.67 -10.65 -6.67
C VAL A 28 -16.74 -9.71 -6.10
N SER A 29 -16.38 -8.47 -5.77
CA SER A 29 -17.34 -7.49 -5.25
C SER A 29 -18.38 -7.09 -6.31
N SER A 30 -17.95 -6.96 -7.56
CA SER A 30 -18.86 -6.70 -8.69
C SER A 30 -19.82 -7.86 -8.92
N ALA A 31 -19.35 -9.11 -8.82
CA ALA A 31 -20.17 -10.30 -9.01
C ALA A 31 -21.19 -10.51 -7.88
N THR A 32 -20.84 -10.16 -6.64
CA THR A 32 -21.69 -10.40 -5.46
C THR A 32 -22.65 -9.27 -5.15
N GLN A 33 -22.25 -8.01 -5.37
CA GLN A 33 -23.00 -6.82 -4.98
C GLN A 33 -23.32 -5.90 -6.17
N GLY A 34 -22.95 -6.30 -7.39
CA GLY A 34 -23.21 -5.53 -8.60
C GLY A 34 -22.41 -4.24 -8.67
N SER A 35 -23.04 -3.18 -9.18
CA SER A 35 -22.41 -1.88 -9.42
C SER A 35 -21.90 -1.21 -8.13
N SER A 36 -22.60 -1.38 -7.01
CA SER A 36 -22.20 -0.77 -5.74
C SER A 36 -20.94 -1.43 -5.14
N GLY A 37 -20.83 -2.74 -5.27
CA GLY A 37 -19.63 -3.51 -4.89
C GLY A 37 -18.43 -3.20 -5.77
N PHE A 38 -18.64 -3.06 -7.09
CA PHE A 38 -17.61 -2.59 -8.02
C PHE A 38 -17.04 -1.25 -7.56
N MET A 39 -17.92 -0.27 -7.31
CA MET A 39 -17.52 1.08 -6.91
C MET A 39 -16.75 1.06 -5.58
N GLY A 40 -17.24 0.32 -4.58
CA GLY A 40 -16.59 0.17 -3.28
C GLY A 40 -15.20 -0.45 -3.39
N ALA A 41 -15.05 -1.55 -4.13
CA ALA A 41 -13.76 -2.22 -4.30
C ALA A 41 -12.77 -1.37 -5.13
N LEU A 42 -13.25 -0.70 -6.18
CA LEU A 42 -12.43 0.19 -7.01
C LEU A 42 -11.87 1.36 -6.20
N LEU A 43 -12.68 1.93 -5.33
CA LEU A 43 -12.29 3.02 -4.43
C LEU A 43 -11.28 2.56 -3.39
N ALA A 44 -11.46 1.37 -2.81
CA ALA A 44 -10.47 0.78 -1.91
C ALA A 44 -9.13 0.57 -2.62
N GLN A 45 -9.15 0.06 -3.86
CA GLN A 45 -7.96 -0.09 -4.68
C GLN A 45 -7.28 1.25 -4.95
N LEU A 46 -8.05 2.30 -5.25
CA LEU A 46 -7.52 3.65 -5.47
C LEU A 46 -6.78 4.18 -4.23
N VAL A 47 -7.32 3.97 -3.03
CA VAL A 47 -6.67 4.37 -1.77
C VAL A 47 -5.32 3.68 -1.61
N VAL A 48 -5.25 2.39 -1.90
CA VAL A 48 -4.00 1.62 -1.78
C VAL A 48 -2.95 2.15 -2.75
N VAL A 49 -3.34 2.43 -4.00
CA VAL A 49 -2.43 3.04 -4.99
C VAL A 49 -1.94 4.41 -4.51
N MET A 50 -2.80 5.25 -3.93
CA MET A 50 -2.40 6.53 -3.36
C MET A 50 -1.40 6.36 -2.20
N TYR A 51 -1.60 5.36 -1.33
CA TYR A 51 -0.68 5.05 -0.24
C TYR A 51 0.70 4.63 -0.75
N PHE A 52 0.75 3.82 -1.80
CA PHE A 52 2.00 3.48 -2.48
C PHE A 52 2.68 4.70 -3.11
N ALA A 53 1.92 5.61 -3.72
CA ALA A 53 2.48 6.84 -4.28
C ALA A 53 3.13 7.71 -3.20
N VAL A 54 2.48 7.86 -2.03
CA VAL A 54 3.06 8.55 -0.88
C VAL A 54 4.33 7.83 -0.39
N HIS A 55 4.29 6.50 -0.26
CA HIS A 55 5.45 5.70 0.15
C HIS A 55 6.64 5.93 -0.79
N ILE A 56 6.44 5.79 -2.11
CA ILE A 56 7.49 5.99 -3.11
C ILE A 56 8.01 7.44 -3.10
N GLY A 57 7.10 8.42 -2.95
CA GLY A 57 7.47 9.83 -2.87
C GLY A 57 8.38 10.12 -1.68
N VAL A 58 8.02 9.60 -0.51
CA VAL A 58 8.81 9.72 0.73
C VAL A 58 10.17 9.05 0.56
N SER A 59 10.22 7.82 0.06
CA SER A 59 11.49 7.13 -0.17
C SER A 59 12.38 7.85 -1.19
N LYS A 60 11.79 8.48 -2.21
CA LYS A 60 12.55 9.27 -3.19
C LYS A 60 13.13 10.54 -2.57
N ILE A 61 12.36 11.24 -1.74
CA ILE A 61 12.79 12.48 -1.06
C ILE A 61 13.83 12.17 0.02
N SER A 62 13.69 11.06 0.76
CA SER A 62 14.59 10.71 1.87
C SER A 62 16.01 10.34 1.45
N ARG A 63 16.24 9.96 0.18
CA ARG A 63 17.55 9.46 -0.29
C ARG A 63 18.72 10.44 -0.12
N ASN A 64 18.43 11.74 -0.08
CA ASN A 64 19.43 12.79 0.03
C ASN A 64 19.32 13.58 1.36
N LEU A 65 18.49 13.12 2.30
CA LEU A 65 18.29 13.76 3.59
C LEU A 65 19.24 13.17 4.65
N ASP A 66 19.64 14.01 5.60
CA ASP A 66 20.33 13.55 6.80
C ASP A 66 19.41 12.66 7.66
N PRO A 67 19.97 11.85 8.58
CA PRO A 67 19.18 10.89 9.36
C PRO A 67 18.03 11.52 10.15
N MET A 68 18.21 12.72 10.70
CA MET A 68 17.16 13.39 11.48
C MET A 68 16.00 13.79 10.59
N SER A 69 16.28 14.41 9.44
CA SER A 69 15.27 14.78 8.44
C SER A 69 14.57 13.57 7.83
N THR A 70 15.28 12.47 7.61
CA THR A 70 14.70 11.20 7.12
C THR A 70 13.66 10.65 8.10
N MET A 71 13.97 10.65 9.40
CA MET A 71 13.03 10.20 10.43
C MET A 71 11.82 11.13 10.54
N ALA A 72 12.03 12.44 10.47
CA ALA A 72 10.95 13.43 10.46
C ALA A 72 10.02 13.27 9.25
N LEU A 73 10.59 13.05 8.06
CA LEU A 73 9.83 12.80 6.83
C LEU A 73 9.04 11.49 6.91
N ALA A 74 9.61 10.44 7.50
CA ALA A 74 8.92 9.18 7.73
C ALA A 74 7.70 9.38 8.63
N LEU A 75 7.83 10.12 9.74
CA LEU A 75 6.72 10.46 10.62
C LEU A 75 5.66 11.32 9.92
N PHE A 76 6.09 12.35 9.18
CA PHE A 76 5.21 13.19 8.37
C PHE A 76 4.42 12.36 7.34
N SER A 77 5.02 11.32 6.77
CA SER A 77 4.32 10.44 5.83
C SER A 77 3.11 9.74 6.43
N TYR A 78 3.14 9.40 7.72
CA TYR A 78 1.99 8.81 8.40
C TYR A 78 0.87 9.82 8.55
N PHE A 79 1.18 11.07 8.92
CA PHE A 79 0.20 12.16 8.92
C PHE A 79 -0.40 12.38 7.53
N ALA A 80 0.42 12.43 6.48
CA ALA A 80 -0.05 12.57 5.12
C ALA A 80 -1.03 11.45 4.73
N LYS A 81 -0.71 10.18 5.05
CA LYS A 81 -1.58 9.02 4.81
C LYS A 81 -2.91 9.12 5.57
N PHE A 82 -2.86 9.54 6.84
CA PHE A 82 -4.07 9.73 7.65
C PHE A 82 -4.96 10.86 7.13
N ILE A 83 -4.37 12.01 6.79
CA ILE A 83 -5.10 13.15 6.22
C ILE A 83 -5.71 12.75 4.87
N LEU A 84 -4.95 12.06 4.02
CA LEU A 84 -5.42 11.59 2.73
C LEU A 84 -6.60 10.63 2.89
N LEU A 85 -6.52 9.67 3.81
CA LEU A 85 -7.62 8.77 4.11
C LEU A 85 -8.83 9.52 4.69
N GLY A 86 -8.62 10.44 5.62
CA GLY A 86 -9.69 11.25 6.21
C GLY A 86 -10.40 12.11 5.17
N ALA A 87 -9.65 12.80 4.32
CA ALA A 87 -10.18 13.59 3.21
C ALA A 87 -10.93 12.70 2.21
N PHE A 88 -10.38 11.54 1.88
CA PHE A 88 -11.01 10.58 0.98
C PHE A 88 -12.33 10.06 1.54
N LEU A 89 -12.37 9.63 2.80
CA LEU A 89 -13.59 9.19 3.47
C LEU A 89 -14.60 10.34 3.57
N TYR A 90 -14.15 11.55 3.87
CA TYR A 90 -15.02 12.73 3.90
C TYR A 90 -15.67 12.98 2.53
N VAL A 91 -14.89 13.00 1.45
CA VAL A 91 -15.37 13.14 0.08
C VAL A 91 -16.34 12.02 -0.25
N LEU A 92 -16.01 10.77 0.06
CA LEU A 92 -16.90 9.62 -0.15
C LEU A 92 -18.26 9.78 0.54
N THR A 93 -18.23 10.23 1.80
CA THR A 93 -19.45 10.37 2.60
C THR A 93 -20.31 11.53 2.11
N ARG A 94 -19.72 12.56 1.48
CA ARG A 94 -20.41 13.74 0.96
C ARG A 94 -20.88 13.58 -0.48
N MET A 95 -20.10 12.90 -1.31
CA MET A 95 -20.34 12.75 -2.75
C MET A 95 -21.11 11.48 -3.08
N THR A 96 -21.29 10.53 -2.14
CA THR A 96 -21.91 9.24 -2.47
C THR A 96 -22.91 8.75 -1.44
N SER A 97 -24.07 8.30 -1.94
CA SER A 97 -25.11 7.67 -1.14
C SER A 97 -24.75 6.21 -0.83
N ARG A 98 -25.39 5.64 0.20
CA ARG A 98 -25.19 4.23 0.60
C ARG A 98 -25.64 3.23 -0.47
N GLU A 99 -26.50 3.64 -1.39
CA GLU A 99 -26.99 2.79 -2.48
C GLU A 99 -25.96 2.67 -3.61
N THR A 100 -25.18 3.71 -3.86
CA THR A 100 -24.18 3.72 -4.93
C THR A 100 -22.87 3.05 -4.53
N ILE A 101 -22.53 3.03 -3.23
CA ILE A 101 -21.29 2.40 -2.73
C ILE A 101 -21.60 1.48 -1.56
N ASP A 102 -21.25 0.21 -1.72
CA ASP A 102 -21.22 -0.73 -0.62
C ASP A 102 -19.99 -0.48 0.28
N ARG A 103 -20.26 0.02 1.48
CA ARG A 103 -19.22 0.35 2.47
C ARG A 103 -18.54 -0.90 3.05
N GLY A 104 -19.24 -2.04 3.05
CA GLY A 104 -18.73 -3.34 3.45
C GLY A 104 -17.69 -3.86 2.46
N ALA A 105 -18.01 -3.90 1.15
CA ALA A 105 -17.06 -4.23 0.10
C ALA A 105 -15.85 -3.30 0.11
N PHE A 106 -16.06 -1.98 0.26
CA PHE A 106 -14.95 -1.04 0.42
C PHE A 106 -14.04 -1.44 1.59
N GLY A 107 -14.63 -1.63 2.79
CA GLY A 107 -13.87 -1.96 4.00
C GLY A 107 -13.14 -3.29 3.89
N ILE A 108 -13.82 -4.35 3.45
CA ILE A 108 -13.25 -5.69 3.30
C ILE A 108 -12.12 -5.68 2.27
N THR A 109 -12.32 -4.99 1.14
CA THR A 109 -11.30 -4.86 0.10
C THR A 109 -10.08 -4.10 0.64
N ALA A 110 -10.29 -2.99 1.34
CA ALA A 110 -9.20 -2.19 1.92
C ALA A 110 -8.38 -3.00 2.95
N ILE A 111 -9.05 -3.76 3.82
CA ILE A 111 -8.41 -4.64 4.80
C ILE A 111 -7.60 -5.74 4.08
N THR A 112 -8.21 -6.44 3.13
CA THR A 112 -7.58 -7.54 2.38
C THR A 112 -6.34 -7.05 1.62
N LEU A 113 -6.43 -5.89 0.99
CA LEU A 113 -5.31 -5.27 0.29
C LEU A 113 -4.17 -4.90 1.25
N THR A 114 -4.51 -4.37 2.42
CA THR A 114 -3.53 -4.01 3.45
C THR A 114 -2.76 -5.25 3.93
N PHE A 115 -3.46 -6.35 4.23
CA PHE A 115 -2.81 -7.61 4.62
C PHE A 115 -1.98 -8.21 3.49
N THR A 116 -2.48 -8.16 2.26
CA THR A 116 -1.76 -8.67 1.09
C THR A 116 -0.47 -7.90 0.88
N TRP A 117 -0.53 -6.57 0.98
CA TRP A 117 0.64 -5.70 0.87
C TRP A 117 1.65 -6.04 1.97
N LEU A 118 1.22 -6.02 3.24
CA LEU A 118 2.10 -6.26 4.38
C LEU A 118 2.76 -7.63 4.30
N GLY A 119 1.99 -8.67 3.95
CA GLY A 119 2.52 -10.02 3.74
C GLY A 119 3.53 -10.10 2.59
N GLY A 120 3.28 -9.40 1.49
CA GLY A 120 4.20 -9.30 0.36
C GLY A 120 5.53 -8.63 0.72
N GLU A 121 5.47 -7.55 1.51
CA GLU A 121 6.65 -6.85 2.02
C GLU A 121 7.47 -7.72 2.96
N ILE A 122 6.82 -8.40 3.92
CA ILE A 122 7.46 -9.34 4.85
C ILE A 122 8.13 -10.49 4.09
N ARG A 123 7.43 -11.12 3.14
CA ARG A 123 7.99 -12.22 2.33
C ARG A 123 9.23 -11.79 1.56
N SER A 124 9.20 -10.59 0.99
CA SER A 124 10.31 -10.04 0.21
C SER A 124 11.49 -9.72 1.10
N TYR A 125 11.24 -9.17 2.28
CA TYR A 125 12.26 -8.91 3.29
C TYR A 125 12.94 -10.21 3.77
N LEU A 126 12.17 -11.25 4.05
CA LEU A 126 12.70 -12.57 4.43
C LEU A 126 13.53 -13.20 3.30
N LYS A 127 13.06 -13.10 2.05
CA LYS A 127 13.80 -13.59 0.88
C LYS A 127 15.14 -12.87 0.72
N LEU A 128 15.19 -11.56 0.93
CA LEU A 128 16.42 -10.76 0.85
C LEU A 128 17.41 -11.15 1.96
N LYS A 129 16.94 -11.33 3.20
CA LYS A 129 17.82 -11.79 4.31
C LYS A 129 18.43 -13.16 4.07
N LEU A 130 17.67 -14.09 3.50
CA LEU A 130 18.14 -15.45 3.21
C LEU A 130 19.23 -15.50 2.12
N HIS A 131 19.33 -14.49 1.27
CA HIS A 131 20.28 -14.42 0.17
C HIS A 131 21.49 -13.50 0.45
N LEU A 132 21.64 -12.97 1.66
CA LEU A 132 22.88 -12.29 2.04
C LEU A 132 23.97 -13.35 2.29
N PRO A 133 25.15 -13.27 1.65
CA PRO A 133 26.29 -14.08 2.06
C PRO A 133 26.61 -13.75 3.53
N LEU A 134 26.79 -14.79 4.34
CA LEU A 134 27.20 -14.66 5.73
C LEU A 134 28.49 -13.82 5.80
N PRO A 135 28.66 -12.94 6.81
CA PRO A 135 29.91 -12.20 6.97
C PRO A 135 31.07 -13.19 7.03
N THR A 136 32.04 -13.04 6.14
CA THR A 136 33.30 -13.80 6.20
C THR A 136 33.90 -13.53 7.57
N GLN A 137 33.94 -14.56 8.45
CA GLN A 137 34.72 -14.48 9.68
C GLN A 137 36.16 -14.18 9.29
N LYS A 138 36.64 -12.97 9.57
CA LYS A 138 38.07 -12.71 9.62
C LYS A 138 38.58 -13.34 10.92
N GLY A 139 39.17 -14.52 10.80
CA GLY A 139 40.09 -15.06 11.79
C GLY A 139 41.40 -14.28 11.78
#